data_AF-A0A2V1GY86-F1
#
_entry.id   AF-A0A2V1GY86-F1
#
_cell.length_a   1.000
_cell.length_b   1.000
_cell.length_c   1.000
_cell.angle_alpha   90.00
_cell.angle_beta   90.00
_cell.angle_gamma   90.00
#
_symmetry.space_group_name_H-M   'P 1'
#
loop_
_entity.id
_entity.type
_entity.pdbx_description
1 polymer ?
#
loop_
_entity_poly.entity_id
_entity_poly.type
_entity_poly.pdbx_seq_one_letter_code
_entity_poly.pdbx_strand_id
1 'polypeptide(L)' 'MSTLMTLLIILAFPIVLVAVPLWLILYFRNRYQADHSANHQDRKRFDSACNEIKHLQKRLENLEAILDQEAPRWREKD' A
#
# COMPACT_ATOMS: atom_id res chain seq x y z
N MET A 1 28.07 39.56 30.78
CA MET A 1 28.09 38.35 29.94
C MET A 1 26.78 37.55 29.96
N SER A 2 26.21 37.20 31.12
CA SER A 2 25.03 36.31 31.18
C SER A 2 23.77 36.80 30.45
N THR A 3 23.50 38.11 30.43
CA THR A 3 22.31 38.68 29.78
C THR A 3 22.37 38.64 28.25
N LEU A 4 23.56 38.81 27.69
CA LEU A 4 23.78 38.70 26.24
C LEU A 4 23.62 37.26 25.76
N MET A 5 24.11 36.30 26.55
CA MET A 5 23.96 34.87 26.23
C MET A 5 22.51 34.41 26.28
N THR A 6 21.73 34.88 27.26
CA THR A 6 20.31 34.54 27.38
C THR A 6 19.48 35.13 26.23
N LEU A 7 19.73 36.37 25.83
CA LEU A 7 19.09 36.97 24.65
C LEU A 7 19.39 36.20 23.36
N LEU A 8 20.64 35.74 23.20
CA LEU A 8 21.05 34.96 22.02
C LEU A 8 20.35 33.60 21.97
N ILE A 9 20.22 32.91 23.11
CA ILE A 9 19.52 31.62 23.22
C ILE A 9 18.03 31.78 22.91
N ILE A 10 17.38 32.82 23.45
CA ILE A 10 15.96 33.10 23.20
C ILE A 10 15.71 33.37 21.71
N LEU A 11 16.65 34.03 21.03
CA LEU A 11 16.55 34.31 19.60
C LEU A 11 16.76 33.05 18.73
N ALA A 12 17.69 32.17 19.12
CA ALA A 12 18.02 30.97 18.36
C ALA A 12 17.02 29.82 18.56
N PHE A 13 16.43 29.71 19.76
CA PHE A 13 15.51 28.63 20.13
C PHE A 13 14.30 28.45 19.19
N PRO A 14 13.55 29.50 18.81
CA PRO A 14 12.38 29.33 17.93
C PRO A 14 12.76 28.85 16.52
N ILE A 15 13.94 29.22 16.03
CA ILE A 15 14.42 28.81 14.69
C ILE A 15 14.61 27.30 14.65
N VAL A 16 15.25 26.73 15.68
CA VAL A 16 15.45 25.28 15.80
C VAL A 16 14.13 24.55 15.99
N LEU A 17 13.23 25.11 16.81
CA LEU A 17 11.92 24.52 17.10
C LEU A 17 11.01 24.45 15.86
N VAL A 18 11.23 25.29 14.85
CA VAL A 18 10.52 25.23 13.55
C VAL A 18 11.27 24.39 12.53
N ALA A 19 12.61 24.50 12.47
CA ALA A 19 13.43 23.79 11.49
C ALA A 19 13.35 22.26 11.65
N VAL A 20 13.35 21.77 12.90
CA VAL A 20 13.28 20.32 13.21
C VAL A 20 11.96 19.69 12.77
N PRO A 21 10.77 20.19 13.16
CA PRO A 21 9.51 19.62 12.70
C PRO A 21 9.29 19.82 11.19
N LEU A 22 9.75 20.93 10.62
CA LEU A 22 9.67 21.15 9.17
C LEU A 22 10.48 20.10 8.39
N TRP A 23 11.69 19.78 8.86
CA TRP A 23 12.52 18.73 8.29
C TRP A 23 11.88 17.35 8.45
N LEU A 24 11.31 17.05 9.62
CA LEU A 24 10.59 15.80 9.87
C LEU A 24 9.44 15.63 8.87
N ILE A 25 8.61 16.66 8.70
CA ILE A 25 7.50 16.64 7.75
C ILE A 25 8.00 16.37 6.32
N LEU A 26 9.09 17.02 5.89
CA LEU A 26 9.67 16.80 4.55
C LEU A 26 10.24 15.40 4.38
N TYR A 27 10.98 14.90 5.37
CA TYR A 27 11.56 13.55 5.37
C TYR A 27 10.46 12.50 5.26
N PHE A 28 9.42 12.63 6.08
CA PHE A 28 8.29 11.72 6.06
C PHE A 28 7.47 11.88 4.78
N ARG A 29 7.23 13.09 4.28
CA ARG A 29 6.47 13.30 3.04
C ARG A 29 7.16 12.67 1.83
N ASN A 30 8.48 12.75 1.74
CA ASN A 30 9.25 12.10 0.67
C ASN A 30 9.14 10.56 0.74
N ARG A 31 9.15 10.00 1.95
CA ARG A 31 8.97 8.56 2.18
C ARG A 31 7.53 8.10 1.96
N TYR A 32 6.54 8.91 2.37
CA TYR A 32 5.13 8.63 2.16
C TYR A 32 4.73 8.76 0.70
N GLN A 33 5.27 9.69 -0.09
CA GLN A 33 4.95 9.77 -1.53
C GLN A 33 5.46 8.54 -2.32
N ALA A 34 6.62 7.99 -1.93
CA ALA A 34 7.08 6.71 -2.46
C ALA A 34 6.10 5.56 -2.10
N ASP A 35 5.51 5.60 -0.90
CA ASP A 35 4.55 4.60 -0.40
C ASP A 35 3.11 4.79 -0.94
N HIS A 36 2.70 6.03 -1.26
CA HIS A 36 1.41 6.31 -1.91
C HIS A 36 1.39 5.84 -3.37
N SER A 37 2.55 5.86 -4.04
CA SER A 37 2.71 5.19 -5.33
C SER A 37 2.71 3.66 -5.20
N ALA A 38 3.18 3.11 -4.07
CA ALA A 38 3.04 1.68 -3.76
C ALA A 38 1.58 1.28 -3.54
N ASN A 39 0.78 2.08 -2.81
CA ASN A 39 -0.65 1.81 -2.59
C ASN A 39 -1.48 1.75 -3.89
N HIS A 40 -1.19 2.64 -4.86
CA HIS A 40 -1.81 2.57 -6.19
C HIS A 40 -1.38 1.33 -6.99
N GLN A 41 -0.13 0.90 -6.84
CA GLN A 41 0.40 -0.30 -7.49
C GLN A 41 -0.15 -1.58 -6.84
N ASP A 42 -0.32 -1.59 -5.52
CA ASP A 42 -0.89 -2.70 -4.77
C ASP A 42 -2.37 -2.90 -5.12
N ARG A 43 -3.15 -1.81 -5.20
CA ARG A 43 -4.54 -1.89 -5.70
C ARG A 43 -4.62 -2.47 -7.11
N LYS A 44 -3.71 -2.08 -8.01
CA LYS A 44 -3.65 -2.65 -9.37
C LYS A 44 -3.28 -4.14 -9.35
N ARG A 45 -2.38 -4.58 -8.47
CA ARG A 45 -2.02 -6.00 -8.32
C ARG A 45 -3.17 -6.85 -7.80
N PHE A 46 -3.91 -6.35 -6.80
CA PHE A 46 -5.10 -7.05 -6.31
C PHE A 46 -6.20 -7.13 -7.37
N ASP A 47 -6.41 -6.07 -8.15
CA ASP A 47 -7.41 -6.06 -9.21
C ASP A 47 -7.04 -7.03 -10.36
N SER A 48 -5.76 -7.07 -10.75
CA SER A 48 -5.24 -8.07 -11.69
C SER A 48 -5.39 -9.49 -11.18
N ALA A 49 -5.05 -9.76 -9.91
CA ALA A 49 -5.23 -11.10 -9.32
C ALA A 49 -6.71 -11.52 -9.24
N CYS A 50 -7.60 -10.58 -8.91
CA CYS A 50 -9.04 -10.83 -8.88
C CYS A 50 -9.59 -11.11 -10.28
N ASN A 51 -9.08 -10.42 -11.31
CA ASN A 51 -9.43 -10.67 -12.70
C ASN A 51 -8.93 -12.04 -13.19
N GLU A 52 -7.74 -12.46 -12.75
CA GLU A 52 -7.19 -13.78 -13.07
C GLU A 52 -8.01 -14.91 -12.43
N ILE A 53 -8.43 -14.75 -11.17
CA ILE A 53 -9.35 -15.68 -10.49
C ILE A 53 -10.68 -15.78 -11.24
N LYS A 54 -11.25 -14.65 -11.71
CA LYS A 54 -12.48 -14.66 -12.52
C LYS A 54 -12.31 -15.43 -13.82
N HIS A 55 -11.17 -15.30 -14.48
CA HIS A 55 -10.87 -16.04 -15.70
C HIS A 55 -10.74 -17.56 -15.43
N LEU A 56 -10.10 -17.93 -14.32
CA LEU A 56 -10.01 -19.32 -13.89
C LEU A 56 -11.37 -19.92 -13.54
N GLN A 57 -12.25 -19.16 -12.88
CA GLN A 57 -13.60 -19.60 -12.55
C GLN A 57 -14.41 -19.92 -13.81
N LYS A 58 -14.33 -19.06 -14.84
CA LYS A 58 -15.01 -19.27 -16.12
C LYS A 58 -14.48 -20.50 -16.87
N ARG A 59 -13.19 -20.79 -16.74
CA ARG A 59 -12.61 -22.03 -17.27
C ARG A 59 -13.09 -23.24 -16.49
N LEU A 60 -13.17 -23.15 -15.16
CA LEU A 60 -13.64 -24.23 -14.32
C LEU A 60 -15.09 -24.59 -14.65
N GLU A 61 -15.97 -23.61 -14.83
CA GLU A 61 -17.36 -23.82 -15.24
C GLU A 61 -17.46 -24.52 -16.61
N ASN A 62 -16.58 -24.15 -17.54
CA ASN A 62 -16.53 -24.80 -18.86
C ASN A 62 -15.95 -26.23 -18.80
N LEU A 63 -14.96 -26.46 -17.92
CA LEU A 63 -14.42 -27.79 -17.65
C LEU A 63 -15.43 -28.67 -16.90
N GLU A 64 -16.22 -28.09 -16.00
CA GLU A 64 -17.29 -28.77 -15.27
C GLU A 64 -18.41 -29.19 -16.24
N ALA A 65 -18.76 -28.33 -17.20
CA ALA A 65 -19.71 -28.67 -18.26
C ALA A 65 -19.22 -29.82 -19.16
N ILE A 66 -17.91 -29.90 -19.45
CA ILE A 66 -17.32 -31.01 -20.21
C ILE A 66 -17.24 -32.27 -19.33
N LEU A 67 -16.85 -32.13 -18.07
CA LEU A 67 -16.71 -33.24 -17.14
C LEU A 67 -18.07 -33.88 -16.79
N ASP A 68 -19.14 -33.08 -16.69
CA ASP A 68 -20.52 -33.59 -16.54
C ASP A 68 -21.00 -34.31 -17.80
N GLN A 69 -20.49 -33.97 -18.99
CA GLN A 69 -20.76 -34.72 -20.23
C GLN A 69 -19.95 -36.03 -20.32
N GLU A 70 -18.68 -36.01 -19.91
CA GLU A 70 -17.78 -37.18 -20.04
C GLU A 70 -17.87 -38.17 -18.87
N ALA A 71 -18.18 -37.71 -17.66
CA ALA A 71 -18.17 -38.54 -16.46
C ALA A 71 -19.28 -38.16 -15.46
N PRO A 72 -20.57 -38.30 -15.80
CA PRO A 72 -21.72 -37.79 -15.01
C PRO A 72 -21.83 -38.26 -13.55
N ARG A 73 -21.00 -39.23 -13.12
CA ARG A 73 -21.00 -39.84 -11.78
C ARG A 73 -19.85 -39.38 -10.88
N TRP A 74 -19.04 -38.42 -11.33
CA TRP A 74 -17.82 -37.99 -10.63
C TRP A 74 -18.08 -37.32 -9.26
N ARG A 75 -19.27 -36.73 -9.07
CA ARG A 75 -19.71 -36.15 -7.78
C ARG A 75 -20.32 -37.15 -6.79
N GLU A 76 -20.59 -38.38 -7.20
CA GLU A 76 -21.20 -39.40 -6.31
C GLU A 76 -20.16 -40.18 -5.50
N LYS A 77 -18.88 -39.77 -5.57
CA LYS A 77 -17.78 -40.40 -4.83
C LYS A 77 -17.39 -39.55 -3.61
N ASP A 78 -18.40 -39.22 -2.80
CA ASP A 78 -18.25 -38.90 -1.38
C ASP A 78 -18.59 -40.15 -0.55
#